data_AF-A0A7V9PPM4-F1
#
_entry.id   AF-A0A7V9PPM4-F1
#
_cell.length_a   1.000
_cell.length_b   1.000
_cell.length_c   1.000
_cell.angle_alpha   90.00
_cell.angle_beta   90.00
_cell.angle_gamma   90.00
#
_symmetry.space_group_name_H-M   'P 1'
#
loop_
_entity.id
_entity.type
_entity.pdbx_description
1 polymer ?
#
loop_
_entity_poly.entity_id
_entity_poly.type
_entity_poly.pdbx_seq_one_letter_code
_entity_poly.pdbx_strand_id
1 'polypeptide(L)' 'YPLAGYRGAHRYFSAYFDADDPPLFKSFVRVDVAGGELRIRCFAATGCGEHEADPPVEDDVRMAL' A
#
# COMPACT_ATOMS: atom_id res chain seq x y z
N TYR A 1 -25.33 -4.39 -16.25
CA TYR A 1 -25.91 -5.55 -15.55
C TYR A 1 -24.79 -6.32 -14.87
N PRO A 2 -24.71 -6.43 -13.53
CA PRO A 2 -23.66 -7.24 -12.92
C PRO A 2 -24.02 -8.73 -13.02
N LEU A 3 -23.05 -9.54 -13.43
CA LEU A 3 -23.18 -10.99 -13.58
C LEU A 3 -23.41 -11.64 -12.19
N ALA A 4 -24.41 -12.51 -12.09
CA ALA A 4 -24.86 -13.11 -10.84
C ALA A 4 -23.76 -13.81 -10.02
N GLY A 5 -22.66 -14.27 -10.64
CA GLY A 5 -21.51 -14.89 -9.97
C GLY A 5 -20.63 -13.92 -9.16
N TYR A 6 -20.65 -12.62 -9.49
CA TYR A 6 -19.82 -11.62 -8.80
C TYR A 6 -20.28 -11.36 -7.36
N ARG A 7 -21.59 -11.49 -7.09
CA ARG A 7 -22.16 -11.27 -5.75
C ARG A 7 -21.78 -12.33 -4.72
N GLY A 8 -21.51 -13.57 -5.17
CA GLY A 8 -21.11 -14.67 -4.30
C GLY A 8 -19.64 -14.57 -3.88
N ALA A 9 -18.73 -14.40 -4.84
CA ALA A 9 -17.29 -14.30 -4.60
C ALA A 9 -16.91 -13.05 -3.78
N HIS A 10 -17.58 -11.92 -4.05
CA HIS A 10 -17.33 -10.67 -3.34
C HIS A 10 -17.45 -10.82 -1.81
N ARG A 11 -18.45 -11.56 -1.31
CA ARG A 11 -18.67 -11.76 0.14
C ARG A 11 -17.56 -12.57 0.84
N TYR A 12 -16.79 -13.37 0.10
CA TYR A 12 -15.70 -14.18 0.66
C TYR A 12 -14.32 -13.51 0.54
N PHE A 13 -14.14 -12.63 -0.46
CA PHE A 13 -12.86 -11.98 -0.72
C PHE A 13 -12.82 -10.51 -0.28
N SER A 14 -13.96 -9.84 -0.04
CA SER A 14 -13.98 -8.42 0.33
C SER A 14 -13.20 -8.13 1.61
N ALA A 15 -13.25 -9.01 2.62
CA ALA A 15 -12.48 -8.86 3.87
C ALA A 15 -10.94 -9.00 3.70
N TYR A 16 -10.46 -9.54 2.57
CA TYR A 16 -9.03 -9.53 2.22
C TYR A 16 -8.59 -8.24 1.52
N PHE A 17 -9.54 -7.39 1.14
CA PHE A 17 -9.37 -6.10 0.49
C PHE A 17 -10.13 -4.99 1.22
N ASP A 18 -10.54 -5.23 2.48
CA ASP A 18 -11.25 -4.26 3.31
C ASP A 18 -10.31 -3.10 3.63
N ALA A 19 -10.72 -1.90 3.25
CA ALA A 19 -10.01 -0.64 3.50
C ALA A 19 -11.00 0.27 4.24
N ASP A 20 -11.16 0.01 5.54
CA ASP A 20 -12.24 0.60 6.34
C ASP A 20 -12.02 2.06 6.79
N ASP A 21 -10.86 2.68 6.53
CA ASP A 21 -10.67 4.15 6.60
C ASP A 21 -9.41 4.60 5.81
N PRO A 22 -9.29 5.88 5.40
CA PRO A 22 -9.10 6.35 4.01
C PRO A 22 -7.92 5.73 3.23
N PRO A 23 -8.04 5.68 1.89
CA PRO A 23 -7.94 4.45 1.12
C PRO A 23 -6.60 3.76 1.34
N LEU A 24 -6.58 2.75 2.21
CA LEU A 24 -5.41 1.89 2.38
C LEU A 24 -5.34 0.92 1.20
N PHE A 25 -4.89 1.43 0.05
CA PHE A 25 -4.12 0.60 -0.86
C PHE A 25 -3.06 -0.09 -0.01
N LYS A 26 -2.82 -1.39 -0.24
CA LYS A 26 -1.77 -2.10 0.48
C LYS A 26 -0.51 -1.24 0.39
N SER A 27 0.01 -0.79 1.52
CA SER A 27 1.20 0.04 1.56
C SER A 27 2.22 -0.60 2.47
N PHE A 28 3.48 -0.30 2.24
CA PHE A 28 4.57 -0.75 3.10
C PHE A 28 5.48 0.40 3.45
N VAL A 29 6.04 0.34 4.65
CA VAL A 29 6.93 1.38 5.18
C VAL A 29 8.36 0.90 5.05
N ARG A 30 9.23 1.75 4.48
CA ARG A 30 10.67 1.58 4.53
C ARG A 30 11.27 2.57 5.50
N VAL A 31 12.09 2.07 6.40
CA VAL A 31 12.85 2.87 7.37
C VAL A 31 14.32 2.70 7.07
N ASP A 32 15.01 3.80 6.78
CA ASP A 32 16.46 3.85 6.58
C ASP A 32 17.09 4.70 7.70
N VAL A 33 18.15 4.19 8.32
CA VAL A 33 18.92 4.92 9.34
C VAL A 33 20.38 4.97 8.89
N ALA A 34 20.90 6.18 8.69
CA ALA A 34 22.27 6.38 8.25
C ALA A 34 22.78 7.76 8.69
N GLY A 35 24.05 7.84 9.11
CA GLY A 35 24.74 9.12 9.34
C GLY A 35 24.08 10.06 10.36
N GLY A 36 23.34 9.52 11.33
CA GLY A 36 22.58 10.33 12.29
C GLY A 36 21.25 10.88 11.75
N GLU A 37 20.78 10.37 10.61
CA GLU A 37 19.46 10.69 10.05
C GLU A 37 18.58 9.43 10.05
N LEU A 38 17.31 9.63 10.40
CA LEU A 38 16.22 8.69 10.20
C LEU A 38 15.39 9.16 9.02
N ARG A 39 15.19 8.29 8.03
CA ARG A 39 14.28 8.49 6.90
C ARG A 39 13.20 7.43 6.89
N ILE A 40 11.94 7.86 6.86
CA ILE A 40 10.75 7.01 6.80
C ILE A 40 10.03 7.29 5.50
N ARG A 41 9.75 6.25 4.72
CA ARG A 41 9.02 6.34 3.46
C ARG A 41 7.85 5.37 3.42
N CYS A 42 6.70 5.85 2.98
CA CYS A 42 5.51 5.04 2.72
C CYS A 42 5.43 4.76 1.21
N PHE A 43 5.22 3.51 0.83
CA PHE A 43 5.14 3.08 -0.56
C PHE A 43 3.81 2.42 -0.86
N ALA A 44 3.23 2.73 -2.03
CA ALA A 44 2.02 2.09 -2.52
C ALA A 44 2.33 0.73 -3.15
N ALA A 45 1.61 -0.32 -2.76
CA ALA A 45 1.59 -1.61 -3.46
C ALA A 45 0.37 -1.67 -4.39
N THR A 46 0.56 -1.17 -5.61
CA THR A 46 -0.53 -0.95 -6.56
C THR A 46 -0.97 -2.20 -7.33
N GLY A 47 -0.13 -3.25 -7.35
CA GLY A 47 -0.34 -4.44 -8.18
C GLY A 47 0.05 -4.28 -9.66
N CYS A 48 0.68 -3.17 -10.05
CA CYS A 48 1.25 -2.99 -11.39
C CYS A 48 2.65 -3.58 -11.43
N GLY A 49 2.98 -4.37 -12.47
CA GLY A 49 4.29 -5.01 -12.59
C GLY A 49 5.46 -4.02 -12.65
N GLU A 50 5.24 -2.82 -13.19
CA GLU A 50 6.24 -1.75 -13.22
C GLU A 50 6.64 -1.24 -11.82
N HIS A 51 5.73 -1.35 -10.85
CA HIS A 51 5.92 -0.90 -9.47
C HIS A 51 6.53 -1.97 -8.56
N GLU A 52 6.85 -3.17 -9.07
CA GLU A 52 7.55 -4.19 -8.28
C GLU A 52 8.99 -3.79 -7.97
N ALA A 53 9.67 -3.15 -8.93
CA ALA A 53 11.05 -2.70 -8.78
C ALA A 53 11.16 -1.23 -8.31
N ASP A 54 10.20 -0.39 -8.71
CA ASP A 54 10.15 1.03 -8.38
C ASP A 54 8.76 1.43 -7.89
N PRO A 55 8.42 1.08 -6.63
CA PRO A 55 7.11 1.36 -6.08
C PRO A 55 6.93 2.87 -5.87
N PRO A 56 5.74 3.43 -6.14
CA PRO A 56 5.44 4.83 -5.89
C PRO A 56 5.59 5.19 -4.41
N VAL A 57 6.26 6.30 -4.12
CA VAL A 57 6.35 6.87 -2.78
C VAL A 57 5.12 7.74 -2.54
N GLU A 58 4.39 7.45 -1.47
CA GLU A 58 3.23 8.23 -1.03
C GLU A 58 3.66 9.35 -0.08
N ASP A 59 4.58 9.07 0.83
CA ASP A 59 5.13 10.02 1.81
C ASP A 59 6.63 9.75 2.07
N ASP A 60 7.39 10.83 2.37
CA ASP A 60 8.82 10.79 2.69
C ASP A 60 9.15 11.81 3.80
N VAL A 61 9.53 11.31 4.98
CA VAL A 61 9.85 12.11 6.16
C VAL A 61 11.28 11.85 6.60
N ARG A 62 12.00 12.92 6.96
CA ARG A 62 13.37 12.87 7.47
C ARG A 62 13.51 13.61 8.78
N MET A 63 14.31 13.05 9.68
CA MET A 63 14.58 13.62 11.00
C MET A 63 16.03 13.36 11.40
N ALA A 64 16.68 14.34 12.02
CA ALA A 64 17.97 14.13 12.67
C ALA A 64 17.78 13.32 13.97
N LEU A 65 18.74 12.45 14.25
CA LEU A 65 18.83 11.64 15.48
C LEU A 65 19.75 12.28 16.51
#